data_AF-A0A847NGP4-F1
#
_entry.id   AF-A0A847NGP4-F1
#
_cell.length_a   1.000
_cell.length_b   1.000
_cell.length_c   1.000
_cell.angle_alpha   90.00
_cell.angle_beta   90.00
_cell.angle_gamma   90.00
#
_symmetry.space_group_name_H-M   'P 1'
#
loop_
_entity.id
_entity.type
_entity.pdbx_description
1 polymer ?
#
loop_
_entity_poly.entity_id
_entity_poly.type
_entity_poly.pdbx_seq_one_letter_code
_entity_poly.pdbx_strand_id
1 'polypeptide(L)'
;MKRSIDLDEKLIKKNRIPLLYNEPSWVKLFGKARNRNIQRAREELIALVEKEKELDIKTKDLQREKLKAMKMILGISDSVNNENKPENIRLLDEYKNKVERINEELNELIFQLETMPKEIREANLNLLNATIEYGYRELNNREKILKQSIEEIDVLRTRLKELIKIKHDYEEWINETYRFFHGLLGSDTIEKIDEERLR
;
A
#
# COMPACT_ATOMS: atom_id res chain seq x y z
N MET A 1 -23.19 11.81 -12.20
CA MET A 1 -23.30 10.81 -11.13
C MET A 1 -22.42 9.62 -11.46
N LYS A 2 -21.23 9.50 -10.84
CA LYS A 2 -20.37 8.32 -11.04
C LYS A 2 -20.97 7.18 -10.21
N ARG A 3 -21.38 6.09 -10.88
CA ARG A 3 -21.79 4.85 -10.21
C ARG A 3 -20.62 4.41 -9.34
N SER A 4 -20.76 4.45 -8.02
CA SER A 4 -19.86 3.72 -7.13
C SER A 4 -20.02 2.25 -7.53
N ILE A 5 -18.93 1.64 -7.99
CA ILE A 5 -18.90 0.20 -8.14
C ILE A 5 -18.98 -0.31 -6.70
N ASP A 6 -20.16 -0.74 -6.29
CA ASP A 6 -20.35 -1.37 -4.99
C ASP A 6 -19.64 -2.71 -5.06
N LEU A 7 -18.37 -2.72 -4.65
CA LEU A 7 -17.63 -3.96 -4.56
C LEU A 7 -18.26 -4.74 -3.41
N ASP A 8 -19.10 -5.69 -3.75
CA ASP A 8 -19.76 -6.52 -2.75
C ASP A 8 -18.77 -7.48 -2.06
N GLU A 9 -19.10 -7.85 -0.82
CA GLU A 9 -18.49 -8.96 -0.07
C GLU A 9 -18.39 -10.26 -0.90
N LYS A 10 -19.30 -10.45 -1.87
CA LYS A 10 -19.34 -11.57 -2.81
C LYS A 10 -18.12 -11.61 -3.73
N LEU A 11 -17.54 -10.47 -4.10
CA LEU A 11 -16.32 -10.41 -4.94
C LEU A 11 -15.09 -10.89 -4.18
N ILE A 12 -14.97 -10.57 -2.88
CA ILE A 12 -13.88 -11.08 -2.04
C ILE A 12 -13.96 -12.59 -1.91
N LYS A 13 -15.14 -13.14 -1.61
CA LYS A 13 -15.34 -14.59 -1.48
C LYS A 13 -15.10 -15.33 -2.79
N LYS A 14 -15.50 -14.76 -3.93
CA LYS A 14 -15.34 -15.37 -5.25
C LYS A 14 -13.90 -15.32 -5.76
N ASN A 15 -13.18 -14.23 -5.51
CA ASN A 15 -11.83 -14.01 -6.03
C ASN A 15 -10.71 -14.36 -5.06
N ARG A 16 -11.03 -14.84 -3.85
CA ARG A 16 -10.05 -15.15 -2.78
C ARG A 16 -9.04 -14.01 -2.60
N ILE A 17 -9.55 -12.78 -2.48
CA ILE A 17 -8.69 -11.60 -2.40
C ILE A 17 -7.82 -11.72 -1.14
N PRO A 18 -6.47 -11.72 -1.28
CA PRO A 18 -5.57 -11.78 -0.13
C PRO A 18 -5.69 -10.49 0.71
N LEU A 19 -5.15 -10.52 1.92
CA LEU A 19 -5.06 -9.33 2.76
C LEU A 19 -4.12 -8.33 2.07
N LEU A 20 -4.67 -7.18 1.64
CA LEU A 20 -3.98 -6.24 0.76
C LEU A 20 -2.73 -5.63 1.40
N TYR A 21 -2.70 -5.52 2.73
CA TYR A 21 -1.54 -4.97 3.45
C TYR A 21 -0.26 -5.82 3.31
N ASN A 22 -0.40 -7.11 3.00
CA ASN A 22 0.71 -8.04 2.79
C ASN A 22 1.01 -8.30 1.32
N GLU A 23 0.21 -7.77 0.39
CA GLU A 23 0.38 -8.07 -1.03
C GLU A 23 1.50 -7.19 -1.63
N PRO A 24 2.59 -7.78 -2.17
CA PRO A 24 3.76 -7.01 -2.60
C PRO A 24 3.46 -5.99 -3.70
N SER A 25 2.55 -6.30 -4.63
CA SER A 25 2.20 -5.40 -5.73
C SER A 25 1.45 -4.17 -5.22
N TRP A 26 0.55 -4.35 -4.26
CA TRP A 26 -0.20 -3.31 -3.60
C TRP A 26 0.72 -2.42 -2.78
N VAL A 27 1.64 -3.01 -2.01
CA VAL A 27 2.64 -2.24 -1.24
C VAL A 27 3.55 -1.43 -2.18
N LYS A 28 3.96 -1.99 -3.33
CA LYS A 28 4.78 -1.29 -4.32
C LYS A 28 4.06 -0.10 -4.95
N LEU A 29 2.78 -0.24 -5.29
CA LEU A 29 2.00 0.78 -6.00
C LEU A 29 1.38 1.82 -5.06
N PHE A 30 0.86 1.38 -3.92
CA PHE A 30 0.04 2.18 -3.01
C PHE A 30 0.63 2.33 -1.61
N GLY A 31 1.71 1.60 -1.27
CA GLY A 31 2.34 1.68 0.05
C GLY A 31 2.91 3.07 0.40
N LYS A 32 3.19 3.91 -0.60
CA LYS A 32 3.59 5.32 -0.44
C LYS A 32 2.50 6.31 -0.86
N ALA A 33 1.26 5.86 -1.08
CA ALA A 33 0.18 6.76 -1.44
C ALA A 33 -0.07 7.77 -0.30
N ARG A 34 -0.15 9.05 -0.64
CA ARG A 34 -0.50 10.14 0.31
C ARG A 34 -2.01 10.25 0.56
N ASN A 35 -2.78 9.29 0.08
CA ASN A 35 -4.23 9.31 0.21
C ASN A 35 -4.62 8.91 1.64
N ARG A 36 -5.25 9.83 2.37
CA ARG A 36 -5.70 9.63 3.75
C ARG A 36 -6.67 8.45 3.90
N ASN A 37 -7.55 8.23 2.92
CA ASN A 37 -8.52 7.13 2.98
C ASN A 37 -7.82 5.77 2.88
N ILE A 38 -6.82 5.65 2.01
CA ILE A 38 -6.01 4.43 1.89
C ILE A 38 -5.21 4.19 3.17
N GLN A 39 -4.58 5.22 3.73
CA GLN A 39 -3.80 5.10 4.97
C GLN A 39 -4.68 4.68 6.14
N ARG A 40 -5.82 5.35 6.35
CA ARG A 40 -6.74 5.02 7.43
C ARG A 40 -7.30 3.60 7.29
N ALA A 41 -7.74 3.21 6.10
CA ALA A 41 -8.26 1.85 5.87
C ALA A 41 -7.17 0.78 6.05
N ARG A 42 -5.91 1.11 5.73
CA ARG A 42 -4.77 0.22 5.97
C ARG A 42 -4.49 0.07 7.47
N GLU A 43 -4.45 1.17 8.20
CA GLU A 43 -4.23 1.17 9.66
C GLU A 43 -5.33 0.40 10.38
N GLU A 44 -6.59 0.61 9.99
CA GLU A 44 -7.74 -0.13 10.51
C GLU A 44 -7.62 -1.64 10.26
N LEU A 45 -7.25 -2.05 9.05
CA LEU A 45 -7.02 -3.45 8.72
C LEU A 45 -5.88 -4.06 9.55
N ILE A 46 -4.77 -3.34 9.73
CA ILE A 46 -3.63 -3.81 10.54
C ILE A 46 -4.03 -3.94 12.01
N ALA A 47 -4.73 -2.96 12.56
CA ALA A 47 -5.19 -2.97 13.94
C ALA A 47 -6.15 -4.14 14.22
N LEU A 48 -7.04 -4.48 13.29
CA LEU A 48 -7.92 -5.65 13.43
C LEU A 48 -7.14 -6.97 13.42
N VAL A 49 -6.12 -7.09 12.56
CA VAL A 49 -5.26 -8.29 12.51
C VAL A 49 -4.39 -8.42 13.75
N GLU A 50 -3.89 -7.30 14.29
CA GLU A 50 -3.16 -7.29 15.56
C GLU A 50 -4.06 -7.68 16.72
N LYS A 51 -5.28 -7.13 16.78
CA LYS A 51 -6.28 -7.48 17.77
C LYS A 51 -6.65 -8.97 17.72
N GLU A 52 -6.81 -9.56 16.54
CA GLU A 52 -7.05 -11.00 16.38
C GLU A 52 -5.93 -11.83 17.01
N LYS A 53 -4.67 -11.45 16.79
CA LYS A 53 -3.51 -12.12 17.39
C LYS A 53 -3.45 -11.97 18.91
N GLU A 54 -3.72 -10.78 19.42
CA GLU A 54 -3.76 -10.52 20.86
C GLU A 54 -4.85 -11.37 21.55
N LEU A 55 -6.04 -11.44 20.94
CA LEU A 55 -7.15 -12.26 21.43
C LEU A 55 -6.80 -13.76 21.40
N ASP A 56 -6.12 -14.25 20.35
CA ASP A 56 -5.67 -15.65 20.27
C ASP A 56 -4.64 -15.99 21.37
N ILE A 57 -3.67 -15.08 21.61
CA ILE A 57 -2.69 -15.25 22.70
C ILE A 57 -3.42 -15.27 24.05
N LYS A 58 -4.30 -14.30 24.31
CA LYS A 58 -5.06 -14.21 25.56
C LYS A 58 -5.93 -15.45 25.80
N THR A 59 -6.57 -15.96 24.74
CA THR A 59 -7.38 -17.18 24.79
C THR A 59 -6.53 -18.40 25.17
N LYS A 60 -5.35 -18.55 24.55
CA LYS A 60 -4.41 -19.64 24.89
C LYS A 60 -3.88 -19.52 26.32
N ASP A 61 -3.64 -18.31 26.81
CA ASP A 61 -3.17 -18.07 28.17
C ASP A 61 -4.23 -18.47 29.21
N LEU A 62 -5.48 -18.04 29.01
CA LEU A 62 -6.60 -18.41 29.87
C LEU A 62 -6.91 -19.91 29.82
N GLN A 63 -6.79 -20.56 28.66
CA GLN A 63 -6.92 -22.02 28.57
C GLN A 63 -5.84 -22.75 29.39
N ARG A 64 -4.58 -22.26 29.33
CA ARG A 64 -3.49 -22.82 30.15
C ARG A 64 -3.73 -22.59 31.64
N GLU A 65 -4.24 -21.41 32.01
CA GLU A 65 -4.57 -21.10 33.41
C GLU A 65 -5.73 -21.95 33.93
N LYS A 66 -6.78 -22.12 33.12
CA LYS A 66 -7.90 -23.03 33.41
C LYS A 66 -7.41 -24.46 33.66
N LEU A 67 -6.54 -24.98 32.79
CA LEU A 67 -5.97 -26.32 32.95
C LEU A 67 -5.17 -26.46 34.25
N LYS A 68 -4.39 -25.43 34.63
CA LYS A 68 -3.67 -25.41 35.91
C LYS A 68 -4.65 -25.40 37.08
N ALA A 69 -5.65 -24.53 37.06
CA ALA A 69 -6.66 -24.45 38.11
C ALA A 69 -7.43 -25.77 38.27
N MET A 70 -7.82 -26.42 37.16
CA MET A 70 -8.47 -27.74 37.20
C MET A 70 -7.57 -28.83 37.79
N LYS A 71 -6.27 -28.85 37.47
CA LYS A 71 -5.32 -29.79 38.11
C LYS A 71 -5.19 -29.55 39.61
N MET A 72 -5.17 -28.28 40.05
CA MET A 72 -5.16 -27.94 41.48
C MET A 72 -6.45 -28.41 42.16
N ILE A 73 -7.62 -28.22 41.54
CA ILE A 73 -8.91 -28.72 42.05
C ILE A 73 -8.86 -30.24 42.25
N LEU A 74 -8.35 -31.01 41.28
CA LEU A 74 -8.22 -32.46 41.41
C LEU A 74 -7.32 -32.85 42.58
N GLY A 75 -6.12 -32.26 42.68
CA GLY A 75 -5.19 -32.54 43.77
C GLY A 75 -5.74 -32.15 45.15
N ILE A 76 -6.39 -30.99 45.26
CA ILE A 76 -7.01 -30.52 46.52
C ILE A 76 -8.20 -31.42 46.88
N SER A 77 -9.02 -31.80 45.91
CA SER A 77 -10.15 -32.71 46.12
C SER A 77 -9.69 -34.08 46.61
N ASP A 78 -8.60 -34.61 46.05
CA ASP A 78 -8.00 -35.87 46.51
C ASP A 78 -7.49 -35.77 47.95
N SER A 79 -6.82 -34.66 48.32
CA SER A 79 -6.37 -34.42 49.69
C SER A 79 -7.52 -34.18 50.69
N VAL A 80 -8.60 -33.51 50.30
CA VAL A 80 -9.78 -33.31 51.16
C VAL A 80 -10.46 -34.64 51.45
N ASN A 81 -10.63 -35.49 50.42
CA ASN A 81 -11.42 -36.71 50.51
C ASN A 81 -10.63 -37.90 51.09
N ASN A 82 -9.33 -38.01 50.80
CA ASN A 82 -8.50 -39.13 51.25
C ASN A 82 -7.62 -38.81 52.48
N GLU A 83 -7.24 -37.54 52.69
CA GLU A 83 -6.37 -37.14 53.82
C GLU A 83 -7.13 -36.44 54.97
N ASN A 84 -8.46 -36.30 54.90
CA ASN A 84 -9.31 -35.70 55.93
C ASN A 84 -8.85 -34.29 56.40
N LYS A 85 -8.45 -33.43 55.45
CA LYS A 85 -8.06 -32.03 55.69
C LYS A 85 -9.20 -31.06 55.32
N PRO A 86 -10.20 -30.83 56.20
CA PRO A 86 -11.36 -29.98 55.90
C PRO A 86 -11.00 -28.50 55.69
N GLU A 87 -9.83 -28.07 56.18
CA GLU A 87 -9.25 -26.74 55.95
C GLU A 87 -9.04 -26.39 54.46
N ASN A 88 -8.92 -27.41 53.60
CA ASN A 88 -8.73 -27.25 52.16
C ASN A 88 -10.04 -27.04 51.37
N ILE A 89 -11.21 -27.18 52.01
CA ILE A 89 -12.53 -26.98 51.35
C ILE A 89 -12.67 -25.54 50.84
N ARG A 90 -12.20 -24.55 51.61
CA ARG A 90 -12.26 -23.14 51.19
C ARG A 90 -11.38 -22.87 49.97
N LEU A 91 -10.22 -23.51 49.91
CA LEU A 91 -9.30 -23.42 48.78
C LEU A 91 -9.91 -24.07 47.52
N LEU A 92 -10.62 -25.19 47.68
CA LEU A 92 -11.33 -25.85 46.58
C LEU A 92 -12.41 -24.95 45.96
N ASP A 93 -13.20 -24.26 46.79
CA ASP A 93 -14.21 -23.30 46.33
C ASP A 93 -13.59 -22.07 45.66
N GLU A 94 -12.47 -21.56 46.17
CA GLU A 94 -11.71 -20.47 45.52
C GLU A 94 -11.26 -20.86 44.10
N TYR A 95 -10.73 -22.07 43.92
CA TYR A 95 -10.32 -22.56 42.59
C TYR A 95 -11.51 -22.87 41.67
N LYS A 96 -12.65 -23.37 42.18
CA LYS A 96 -13.88 -23.53 41.39
C LYS A 96 -14.39 -22.19 40.87
N ASN A 97 -14.53 -21.20 41.75
CA ASN A 97 -14.91 -19.83 41.39
C ASN A 97 -13.91 -19.18 40.40
N LYS A 98 -12.64 -19.56 40.48
CA LYS A 98 -11.62 -19.12 39.50
C LYS A 98 -11.85 -19.75 38.13
N VAL A 99 -12.14 -21.05 38.06
CA VAL A 99 -12.43 -21.74 36.79
C VAL A 99 -13.72 -21.22 36.16
N GLU A 100 -14.76 -20.93 36.94
CA GLU A 100 -16.01 -20.33 36.43
C GLU A 100 -15.76 -18.97 35.79
N ARG A 101 -15.04 -18.06 36.48
CA ARG A 101 -14.65 -16.77 35.92
C ARG A 101 -13.84 -16.90 34.63
N ILE A 102 -12.89 -17.84 34.59
CA ILE A 102 -12.09 -18.09 33.38
C ILE A 102 -12.98 -18.63 32.23
N ASN A 103 -14.01 -19.43 32.53
CA ASN A 103 -14.94 -19.90 31.50
C ASN A 103 -15.78 -18.77 30.92
N GLU A 104 -16.27 -17.86 31.76
CA GLU A 104 -17.01 -16.67 31.31
C GLU A 104 -16.15 -15.80 30.40
N GLU A 105 -14.92 -15.47 30.82
CA GLU A 105 -13.98 -14.68 30.01
C GLU A 105 -13.61 -15.39 28.70
N LEU A 106 -13.40 -16.71 28.72
CA LEU A 106 -13.15 -17.48 27.50
C LEU A 106 -14.32 -17.45 26.53
N ASN A 107 -15.56 -17.52 27.01
CA ASN A 107 -16.74 -17.45 26.14
C ASN A 107 -16.83 -16.10 25.43
N GLU A 108 -16.54 -15.00 26.13
CA GLU A 108 -16.51 -13.66 25.53
C GLU A 108 -15.40 -13.55 24.47
N LEU A 109 -14.21 -14.07 24.76
CA LEU A 109 -13.09 -14.05 23.82
C LEU A 109 -13.34 -14.91 22.58
N ILE A 110 -13.95 -16.08 22.74
CA ILE A 110 -14.33 -16.95 21.63
C ILE A 110 -15.34 -16.23 20.72
N PHE A 111 -16.34 -15.58 21.29
CA PHE A 111 -17.31 -14.80 20.51
C PHE A 111 -16.64 -13.65 19.73
N GLN A 112 -15.70 -12.93 20.36
CA GLN A 112 -14.92 -11.90 19.68
C GLN A 112 -14.06 -12.48 18.54
N LEU A 113 -13.42 -13.63 18.77
CA LEU A 113 -12.64 -14.33 17.74
C LEU A 113 -13.49 -14.84 16.58
N GLU A 114 -14.75 -15.24 16.81
CA GLU A 114 -15.65 -15.66 15.75
C GLU A 114 -16.10 -14.50 14.84
N THR A 115 -16.17 -13.29 15.40
CA THR A 115 -16.59 -12.08 14.68
C THR A 115 -15.44 -11.39 13.92
N MET A 116 -14.21 -11.49 14.43
CA MET A 116 -13.00 -10.89 13.84
C MET A 116 -12.78 -11.23 12.35
N PRO A 117 -12.90 -12.50 11.87
CA PRO A 117 -12.70 -12.82 10.45
C PRO A 117 -13.66 -12.11 9.50
N LYS A 118 -14.84 -11.70 9.98
CA LYS A 118 -15.79 -10.91 9.20
C LYS A 118 -15.38 -9.44 9.16
N GLU A 119 -15.05 -8.87 10.32
CA GLU A 119 -14.55 -7.48 10.42
C GLU A 119 -13.29 -7.25 9.58
N ILE A 120 -12.32 -8.19 9.63
CA ILE A 120 -11.10 -8.13 8.82
C ILE A 120 -11.43 -8.15 7.31
N ARG A 121 -12.42 -8.94 6.89
CA ARG A 121 -12.85 -8.97 5.48
C ARG A 121 -13.50 -7.66 5.05
N GLU A 122 -14.35 -7.09 5.89
CA GLU A 122 -14.99 -5.79 5.64
C GLU A 122 -13.95 -4.66 5.57
N ALA A 123 -12.99 -4.64 6.49
CA ALA A 123 -11.89 -3.67 6.46
C ALA A 123 -11.00 -3.84 5.21
N ASN A 124 -10.71 -5.07 4.80
CA ASN A 124 -9.95 -5.34 3.56
C ASN A 124 -10.74 -4.89 2.31
N LEU A 125 -12.07 -5.00 2.32
CA LEU A 125 -12.94 -4.48 1.26
C LEU A 125 -12.90 -2.94 1.19
N ASN A 126 -12.96 -2.29 2.35
CA ASN A 126 -12.86 -0.83 2.44
C ASN A 126 -11.52 -0.33 1.89
N LEU A 127 -10.43 -1.03 2.22
CA LEU A 127 -9.11 -0.75 1.66
C LEU A 127 -9.07 -0.96 0.15
N LEU A 128 -9.69 -2.03 -0.37
CA LEU A 128 -9.79 -2.27 -1.81
C LEU A 128 -10.55 -1.14 -2.52
N ASN A 129 -11.71 -0.76 -2.00
CA ASN A 129 -12.54 0.33 -2.55
C ASN A 129 -11.76 1.65 -2.62
N ALA A 130 -11.11 2.03 -1.51
CA ALA A 130 -10.28 3.23 -1.46
C ALA A 130 -9.10 3.17 -2.46
N THR A 131 -8.49 1.98 -2.60
CA THR A 131 -7.40 1.74 -3.55
C THR A 131 -7.87 1.88 -4.99
N ILE A 132 -9.01 1.29 -5.35
CA ILE A 132 -9.57 1.36 -6.71
C ILE A 132 -9.94 2.79 -7.06
N GLU A 133 -10.63 3.49 -6.17
CA GLU A 133 -11.05 4.87 -6.43
C GLU A 133 -9.85 5.79 -6.69
N TYR A 134 -8.81 5.67 -5.85
CA TYR A 134 -7.58 6.42 -6.02
C TYR A 134 -6.80 5.97 -7.26
N GLY A 135 -6.66 4.65 -7.46
CA GLY A 135 -5.90 4.05 -8.56
C GLY A 135 -6.42 4.46 -9.92
N TYR A 136 -7.74 4.40 -10.15
CA TYR A 136 -8.34 4.85 -11.42
C TYR A 136 -8.24 6.35 -11.63
N ARG A 137 -8.34 7.15 -10.55
CA ARG A 137 -8.16 8.60 -10.64
C ARG A 137 -6.74 8.96 -11.07
N GLU A 138 -5.76 8.32 -10.44
CA GLU A 138 -4.34 8.53 -10.73
C GLU A 138 -3.97 7.99 -12.12
N LEU A 139 -4.50 6.83 -12.52
CA LEU A 139 -4.33 6.26 -13.85
C LEU A 139 -4.77 7.23 -14.94
N ASN A 140 -6.02 7.72 -14.85
CA ASN A 140 -6.57 8.66 -15.83
C ASN A 140 -5.74 9.95 -15.92
N ASN A 141 -5.27 10.46 -14.78
CA ASN A 141 -4.45 11.67 -14.77
C ASN A 141 -3.10 11.43 -15.45
N ARG A 142 -2.43 10.31 -15.13
CA ARG A 142 -1.14 9.94 -15.72
C ARG A 142 -1.26 9.65 -17.21
N GLU A 143 -2.32 8.98 -17.64
CA GLU A 143 -2.57 8.71 -19.06
C GLU A 143 -2.79 10.01 -19.84
N LYS A 144 -3.53 10.97 -19.26
CA LYS A 144 -3.69 12.30 -19.86
C LYS A 144 -2.35 13.04 -19.99
N ILE A 145 -1.56 13.07 -18.92
CA ILE A 145 -0.24 13.71 -18.92
C ILE A 145 0.67 13.03 -19.95
N LEU A 146 0.69 11.70 -19.99
CA LEU A 146 1.47 10.93 -20.96
C LEU A 146 1.10 11.30 -22.39
N LYS A 147 -0.21 11.36 -22.70
CA LYS A 147 -0.68 11.76 -24.03
C LYS A 147 -0.23 13.19 -24.39
N GLN A 148 -0.37 14.13 -23.46
CA GLN A 148 0.08 15.51 -23.67
C GLN A 148 1.60 15.58 -23.90
N SER A 149 2.40 14.84 -23.14
CA SER A 149 3.84 14.77 -23.34
C SER A 149 4.23 14.15 -24.69
N ILE A 150 3.53 13.11 -25.15
CA ILE A 150 3.76 12.52 -26.48
C ILE A 150 3.47 13.55 -27.58
N GLU A 151 2.33 14.24 -27.49
CA GLU A 151 1.96 15.30 -28.45
C GLU A 151 3.00 16.42 -28.48
N GLU A 152 3.46 16.89 -27.30
CA GLU A 152 4.49 17.93 -27.19
C GLU A 152 5.84 17.48 -27.76
N ILE A 153 6.25 16.23 -27.51
CA ILE A 153 7.46 15.64 -28.08
C ILE A 153 7.42 15.67 -29.61
N ASP A 154 6.27 15.33 -30.23
CA ASP A 154 6.15 15.30 -31.69
C ASP A 154 6.13 16.70 -32.31
N VAL A 155 5.55 17.68 -31.62
CA VAL A 155 5.63 19.11 -32.02
C VAL A 155 7.09 19.58 -31.98
N LEU A 156 7.80 19.31 -30.88
CA LEU A 156 9.21 19.70 -30.73
C LEU A 156 10.11 19.01 -31.76
N ARG A 157 9.86 17.74 -32.08
CA ARG A 157 10.57 17.02 -33.14
C ARG A 157 10.35 17.66 -34.51
N THR A 158 9.13 18.06 -34.82
CA THR A 158 8.83 18.76 -36.08
C THR A 158 9.56 20.08 -36.13
N ARG A 159 9.50 20.86 -35.06
CA ARG A 159 10.22 22.14 -34.96
C ARG A 159 11.74 21.97 -35.07
N LEU A 160 12.29 20.92 -34.46
CA LEU A 160 13.72 20.62 -34.55
C LEU A 160 14.12 20.32 -36.00
N LYS A 161 13.32 19.55 -36.75
CA LYS A 161 13.58 19.29 -38.17
C LYS A 161 13.62 20.57 -39.00
N GLU A 162 12.68 21.50 -38.76
CA GLU A 162 12.67 22.79 -39.43
C GLU A 162 13.93 23.62 -39.12
N LEU A 163 14.32 23.69 -37.84
CA LEU A 163 15.51 24.40 -37.42
C LEU A 163 16.80 23.79 -37.99
N ILE A 164 16.87 22.46 -38.09
CA ILE A 164 17.99 21.77 -38.73
C ILE A 164 18.07 22.14 -40.22
N LYS A 165 16.92 22.19 -40.92
CA LYS A 165 16.90 22.61 -42.32
C LYS A 165 17.39 24.06 -42.48
N ILE A 166 16.86 24.98 -41.68
CA ILE A 166 17.29 26.38 -41.68
C ILE A 166 18.80 26.46 -41.42
N LYS A 167 19.31 25.75 -40.41
CA LYS A 167 20.74 25.72 -40.11
C LYS A 167 21.55 25.30 -41.36
N HIS A 168 21.18 24.20 -42.01
CA HIS A 168 21.88 23.73 -43.20
C HIS A 168 21.82 24.71 -44.38
N ASP A 169 20.63 25.25 -44.68
CA ASP A 169 20.43 26.21 -45.78
C ASP A 169 21.32 27.46 -45.58
N TYR A 170 21.39 27.98 -44.36
CA TYR A 170 22.23 29.15 -44.04
C TYR A 170 23.72 28.81 -44.02
N GLU A 171 24.12 27.66 -43.47
CA GLU A 171 25.53 27.20 -43.50
C GLU A 171 26.03 27.02 -44.94
N GLU A 172 25.21 26.45 -45.82
CA GLU A 172 25.53 26.29 -47.23
C GLU A 172 25.68 27.66 -47.91
N TRP A 173 24.70 28.55 -47.75
CA TRP A 173 24.74 29.89 -48.33
C TRP A 173 25.96 30.71 -47.86
N ILE A 174 26.28 30.67 -46.57
CA ILE A 174 27.46 31.33 -46.00
C ILE A 174 28.73 30.78 -46.67
N ASN A 175 28.88 29.45 -46.71
CA ASN A 175 30.06 28.81 -47.29
C ASN A 175 30.21 29.09 -48.79
N GLU A 176 29.12 29.06 -49.56
CA GLU A 176 29.13 29.39 -50.98
C GLU A 176 29.49 30.85 -51.23
N THR A 177 28.92 31.76 -50.43
CA THR A 177 29.21 33.20 -50.51
C THR A 177 30.68 33.48 -50.22
N TYR A 178 31.24 32.87 -49.17
CA TYR A 178 32.67 32.98 -48.87
C TYR A 178 33.53 32.41 -50.00
N ARG A 179 33.19 31.23 -50.55
CA ARG A 179 33.92 30.66 -51.71
C ARG A 179 33.86 31.57 -52.94
N PHE A 180 32.71 32.15 -53.24
CA PHE A 180 32.53 33.09 -54.34
C PHE A 180 33.42 34.33 -54.15
N PHE A 181 33.39 34.93 -52.96
CA PHE A 181 34.19 36.10 -52.63
C PHE A 181 35.70 35.81 -52.67
N HIS A 182 36.14 34.67 -52.13
CA HIS A 182 37.53 34.23 -52.24
C HIS A 182 37.97 34.01 -53.69
N GLY A 183 37.12 33.42 -54.53
CA GLY A 183 37.41 33.20 -55.95
C GLY A 183 37.49 34.50 -56.76
N LEU A 184 36.71 35.53 -56.39
CA LEU A 184 36.65 36.80 -57.11
C LEU A 184 37.75 37.79 -56.68
N LEU A 185 37.99 37.91 -55.37
CA LEU A 185 38.82 38.98 -54.77
C LEU A 185 40.18 38.50 -54.26
N GLY A 186 40.40 37.18 -54.20
CA GLY A 186 41.60 36.59 -53.62
C GLY A 186 41.57 36.60 -52.09
N SER A 187 42.24 35.63 -51.47
CA SER A 187 42.20 35.38 -50.02
C SER A 187 42.60 36.59 -49.18
N ASP A 188 43.66 37.29 -49.58
CA ASP A 188 44.22 38.43 -48.84
C ASP A 188 43.30 39.66 -48.79
N THR A 189 42.39 39.80 -49.76
CA THR A 189 41.45 40.93 -49.84
C THR A 189 40.21 40.68 -48.98
N ILE A 190 39.76 39.42 -48.90
CA ILE A 190 38.60 39.03 -48.08
C ILE A 190 38.93 39.09 -46.60
N GLU A 191 40.11 38.62 -46.17
CA GLU A 191 40.52 38.73 -44.77
C GLU A 191 40.54 40.18 -44.26
N LYS A 192 40.98 41.12 -45.09
CA LYS A 192 40.95 42.56 -44.75
C LYS A 192 39.54 43.13 -44.66
N ILE A 193 38.63 42.71 -45.53
CA ILE A 193 37.23 43.16 -45.51
C ILE A 193 36.49 42.59 -44.29
N ASP A 194 36.75 41.33 -43.95
CA ASP A 194 36.19 40.68 -42.75
C ASP A 194 36.66 41.39 -41.47
N GLU A 195 37.94 41.74 -41.36
CA GLU A 195 38.49 42.49 -40.22
C GLU A 195 37.86 43.88 -40.04
N GLU A 196 37.44 44.55 -41.13
CA GLU A 196 36.79 45.86 -41.08
C GLU A 196 35.28 45.80 -40.80
N ARG A 197 34.59 44.72 -41.23
CA ARG A 197 33.11 44.69 -41.25
C ARG A 197 32.44 43.69 -40.32
N LEU A 198 33.15 42.71 -39.77
CA LEU A 198 32.59 41.67 -38.88
C LEU A 198 33.00 41.82 -37.41
N ARG A 199 33.51 42.99 -37.01
CA ARG A 199 33.69 43.37 -35.59
C ARG A 199 32.41 43.86 -34.94
#